data_AF-A0A8H4UY82-F1
#
_entry.id   AF-A0A8H4UY82-F1
#
_cell.length_a   1.000
_cell.length_b   1.000
_cell.length_c   1.000
_cell.angle_alpha   90.00
_cell.angle_beta   90.00
_cell.angle_gamma   90.00
#
_symmetry.space_group_name_H-M   'P 1'
#
loop_
_entity.id
_entity.type
_entity.pdbx_description
1 polymer ?
#
loop_
_entity_poly.entity_id
_entity_poly.type
_entity_poly.pdbx_seq_one_letter_code
_entity_poly.pdbx_strand_id
1 'polypeptide(L)'
;MLKESGVTYTSIREGIYGDAFPLFLQWYPSTETIVLPEDGLITYTSREELGEANAKILLKGGHENEIVLLTANEPLRGADIIKIINETTNRNVKLKFVSPEEY
;
A
#
# COMPACT_ATOMS: atom_id res chain seq x y z
N MET A 1 -16.58 -15.69 9.42
CA MET A 1 -16.09 -16.71 8.46
C MET A 1 -14.86 -17.50 8.95
N LEU A 2 -13.62 -16.98 8.99
CA LEU A 2 -12.47 -17.81 9.47
C LEU A 2 -12.51 -18.12 10.98
N LYS A 3 -12.82 -17.12 11.82
CA LYS A 3 -12.94 -17.31 13.28
C LYS A 3 -14.05 -18.29 13.69
N GLU A 4 -15.12 -18.35 12.90
CA GLU A 4 -16.31 -19.15 13.20
C GLU A 4 -16.25 -20.55 12.59
N SER A 5 -15.31 -20.82 11.67
CA SER A 5 -15.25 -22.10 10.95
C SER A 5 -14.61 -23.23 11.76
N GLY A 6 -13.98 -22.94 12.90
CA GLY A 6 -13.22 -23.92 13.69
C GLY A 6 -11.92 -24.39 13.02
N VAL A 7 -11.56 -23.84 11.86
CA VAL A 7 -10.29 -24.13 11.17
C VAL A 7 -9.18 -23.31 11.82
N THR A 8 -8.04 -23.94 12.11
CA THR A 8 -6.84 -23.20 12.54
C THR A 8 -6.34 -22.35 11.37
N TYR A 9 -6.18 -21.05 11.59
CA TYR A 9 -5.82 -20.10 10.53
C TYR A 9 -4.72 -19.14 11.00
N THR A 10 -4.02 -18.53 10.05
CA THR A 10 -3.25 -17.30 10.28
C THR A 10 -3.75 -16.28 9.26
N SER A 11 -4.18 -15.11 9.73
CA SER A 11 -4.67 -14.03 8.86
C SER A 11 -3.60 -12.98 8.69
N ILE A 12 -2.85 -13.07 7.59
CA ILE A 12 -1.81 -12.09 7.25
C ILE A 12 -2.49 -10.91 6.55
N ARG A 13 -2.27 -9.71 7.06
CA ARG A 13 -2.76 -8.45 6.48
C ARG A 13 -1.56 -7.65 5.99
N GLU A 14 -1.50 -7.50 4.69
CA GLU A 14 -0.36 -6.89 4.03
C GLU A 14 -0.62 -5.41 3.73
N GLY A 15 0.44 -4.63 3.68
CA GLY A 15 0.40 -3.27 3.13
C GLY A 15 0.09 -3.28 1.63
N ILE A 16 -0.23 -2.11 1.08
CA ILE A 16 -0.51 -1.99 -0.36
C ILE A 16 0.75 -2.33 -1.13
N TYR A 17 0.65 -3.11 -2.20
CA TYR A 17 1.81 -3.45 -3.00
C TYR A 17 2.41 -2.20 -3.65
N GLY A 18 3.72 -2.01 -3.43
CA GLY A 18 4.43 -0.84 -3.94
C GLY A 18 4.32 -0.69 -5.45
N ASP A 19 4.40 -1.79 -6.21
CA ASP A 19 4.26 -1.80 -7.67
C ASP A 19 2.87 -1.39 -8.17
N ALA A 20 1.84 -1.46 -7.31
CA ALA A 20 0.48 -1.03 -7.63
C ALA A 20 0.22 0.46 -7.37
N PHE A 21 1.19 1.24 -6.85
CA PHE A 21 1.00 2.67 -6.57
C PHE A 21 0.41 3.49 -7.74
N PRO A 22 0.75 3.23 -9.04
CA PRO A 22 0.22 4.04 -10.12
C PRO A 22 -1.30 3.92 -10.28
N LEU A 23 -1.84 2.73 -9.96
CA LEU A 23 -3.28 2.48 -10.00
C LEU A 23 -4.02 3.35 -8.98
N PHE A 24 -3.51 3.43 -7.75
CA PHE A 24 -4.13 4.19 -6.67
C PHE A 24 -4.05 5.71 -6.86
N LEU A 25 -3.02 6.19 -7.57
CA LEU A 25 -2.85 7.62 -7.88
C LEU A 25 -3.41 8.03 -9.23
N GLN A 26 -3.97 7.10 -10.02
CA GLN A 26 -4.37 7.33 -11.41
C GLN A 26 -3.22 7.96 -12.23
N TRP A 27 -2.01 7.47 -11.98
CA TRP A 27 -0.77 7.98 -12.55
C TRP A 27 -0.47 7.29 -13.89
N TYR A 28 -0.61 8.05 -14.98
CA TYR A 28 -0.35 7.60 -16.34
C TYR A 28 0.76 8.44 -17.00
N PRO A 29 1.34 7.98 -18.13
CA PRO A 29 2.43 8.69 -18.79
C PRO A 29 2.15 10.15 -19.12
N SER A 30 0.89 10.53 -19.40
CA SER A 30 0.49 11.92 -19.69
C SER A 30 -0.08 12.69 -18.49
N THR A 31 -0.17 12.08 -17.31
CA THR A 31 -0.79 12.73 -16.13
C THR A 31 0.06 13.91 -15.65
N GLU A 32 -0.47 15.12 -15.70
CA GLU A 32 0.21 16.32 -15.17
C GLU A 32 -0.29 16.75 -13.79
N THR A 33 -1.52 16.36 -13.44
CA THR A 33 -2.12 16.63 -12.13
C THR A 33 -2.73 15.35 -11.59
N ILE A 34 -2.33 14.97 -10.39
CA ILE A 34 -2.98 13.92 -9.60
C ILE A 34 -4.00 14.60 -8.68
N VAL A 35 -5.20 14.02 -8.64
CA VAL A 35 -6.31 14.48 -7.81
C VAL A 35 -6.50 13.48 -6.70
N LEU A 36 -6.62 13.92 -5.45
CA LEU A 36 -6.93 13.07 -4.29
C LEU A 36 -8.03 13.72 -3.43
N PRO A 37 -8.85 12.94 -2.71
CA PRO A 37 -9.84 13.52 -1.80
C PRO A 37 -9.20 14.02 -0.49
N GLU A 38 -8.06 13.46 -0.10
CA GLU A 38 -7.30 13.83 1.09
C GLU A 38 -5.83 13.40 0.98
N ASP A 39 -4.97 13.93 1.85
CA ASP A 39 -3.55 13.55 1.94
C ASP A 39 -3.31 12.48 3.02
N GLY A 40 -4.03 11.37 2.94
CA GLY A 40 -3.99 10.29 3.94
C GLY A 40 -2.63 9.58 4.02
N LEU A 41 -2.36 8.96 5.17
CA LEU A 41 -1.18 8.10 5.35
C LEU A 41 -1.43 6.72 4.74
N ILE A 42 -0.47 6.24 3.96
CA ILE A 42 -0.52 4.97 3.23
C ILE A 42 0.80 4.24 3.40
N THR A 43 0.77 2.93 3.63
CA THR A 43 1.98 2.09 3.63
C THR A 43 2.02 1.29 2.34
N TYR A 44 3.08 1.53 1.54
CA TYR A 44 3.41 0.74 0.36
C TYR A 44 4.52 -0.24 0.71
N THR A 45 4.29 -1.53 0.49
CA THR A 45 5.23 -2.60 0.86
C THR A 45 5.70 -3.35 -0.39
N SER A 46 6.97 -3.75 -0.41
CA SER A 46 7.50 -4.59 -1.48
C SER A 46 6.81 -5.94 -1.50
N ARG A 47 6.29 -6.33 -2.68
CA ARG A 47 5.65 -7.64 -2.88
C ARG A 47 6.65 -8.79 -2.70
N GLU A 48 7.92 -8.56 -3.00
CA GLU A 48 8.99 -9.56 -2.81
C GLU A 48 9.27 -9.80 -1.32
N GLU A 49 9.38 -8.72 -0.53
CA GLU A 49 9.60 -8.81 0.91
C GLU A 49 8.40 -9.44 1.63
N LEU A 50 7.18 -9.11 1.19
CA LEU A 50 5.96 -9.78 1.67
C LEU A 50 6.01 -11.28 1.39
N GLY A 51 6.39 -11.69 0.18
CA GLY A 51 6.55 -13.10 -0.18
C GLY A 51 7.55 -13.83 0.73
N GLU A 52 8.70 -13.22 0.99
CA GLU A 52 9.71 -13.76 1.91
C GLU A 52 9.18 -13.87 3.34
N ALA A 53 8.51 -12.83 3.85
CA ALA A 53 7.93 -12.81 5.20
C ALA A 53 6.84 -13.86 5.38
N ASN A 54 5.96 -14.04 4.38
CA ASN A 54 4.96 -15.12 4.38
C ASN A 54 5.60 -16.50 4.44
N ALA A 55 6.64 -16.75 3.62
CA ALA A 55 7.36 -18.02 3.62
C ALA A 55 8.00 -18.31 4.99
N LYS A 56 8.59 -17.29 5.64
CA LYS A 56 9.15 -17.41 6.99
C LYS A 56 8.08 -17.73 8.03
N ILE A 57 6.92 -17.08 7.99
CA ILE A 57 5.79 -17.37 8.87
C ILE A 57 5.32 -18.81 8.67
N LEU A 58 5.18 -19.25 7.43
CA LEU A 58 4.73 -20.61 7.10
C LEU A 58 5.69 -21.68 7.62
N LEU A 59 7.01 -21.47 7.47
CA LEU A 59 8.03 -22.42 7.94
C LEU A 59 8.18 -22.44 9.47
N LYS A 60 8.03 -21.28 10.12
CA LYS A 60 8.21 -21.14 11.57
C LYS A 60 6.98 -21.57 12.36
N GLY A 61 5.78 -21.31 11.85
CA GLY A 61 4.53 -21.47 12.60
C GLY A 61 4.42 -20.53 13.81
N GLY A 62 3.51 -20.82 14.73
CA GLY A 62 3.35 -20.08 15.99
C GLY A 62 2.43 -18.86 15.92
N HIS A 63 1.60 -18.79 14.88
CA HIS A 63 0.62 -17.72 14.65
C HIS A 63 -0.80 -18.28 14.49
N GLU A 64 -1.10 -19.37 15.21
CA GLU A 64 -2.38 -20.05 15.16
C GLU A 64 -3.50 -19.15 15.70
N ASN A 65 -4.51 -18.95 14.86
CA ASN A 65 -5.67 -18.09 15.08
C ASN A 65 -5.34 -16.61 15.31
N GLU A 66 -4.17 -16.17 14.83
CA GLU A 66 -3.72 -14.79 14.94
C GLU A 66 -3.97 -13.98 13.66
N ILE A 67 -3.93 -12.65 13.85
CA ILE A 67 -3.81 -11.68 12.77
C ILE A 67 -2.39 -11.12 12.83
N VAL A 68 -1.66 -11.24 11.72
CA VAL A 68 -0.30 -10.70 11.58
C VAL A 68 -0.35 -9.53 10.61
N LEU A 69 0.28 -8.41 10.97
CA LEU A 69 0.42 -7.24 10.08
C LEU A 69 1.80 -7.27 9.42
N LEU A 70 1.83 -7.26 8.08
CA LEU A 70 3.04 -7.11 7.27
C LEU A 70 2.94 -5.82 6.47
N THR A 71 3.30 -4.70 7.09
CA THR A 71 3.27 -3.36 6.50
C THR A 71 4.67 -2.75 6.56
N ALA A 72 4.96 -1.83 5.63
CA ALA A 72 6.15 -1.01 5.74
C ALA A 72 6.18 -0.22 7.07
N ASN A 73 7.38 0.02 7.60
CA ASN A 73 7.57 0.75 8.87
C ASN A 73 7.30 2.25 8.72
N GLU A 74 7.49 2.80 7.52
CA GLU A 74 7.36 4.22 7.24
C GLU A 74 6.14 4.46 6.34
N PRO A 75 5.11 5.17 6.84
CA PRO A 75 3.98 5.56 6.01
C PRO A 75 4.35 6.78 5.15
N LEU A 76 3.75 6.85 3.95
CA LEU A 76 3.85 7.96 3.02
C LEU A 76 2.51 8.66 2.90
N ARG A 77 2.53 9.95 2.57
CA ARG A 77 1.36 10.69 2.09
C ARG A 77 1.32 10.72 0.56
N GLY A 78 0.18 11.11 0.00
CA GLY A 78 0.07 11.35 -1.44
C GLY A 78 1.12 12.36 -1.92
N ALA A 79 1.29 13.45 -1.16
CA ALA A 79 2.30 14.47 -1.43
C ALA A 79 3.75 13.94 -1.49
N ASP A 80 4.10 12.99 -0.62
CA ASP A 80 5.43 12.38 -0.61
C ASP A 80 5.67 11.57 -1.90
N ILE A 81 4.65 10.85 -2.35
CA ILE A 81 4.74 10.06 -3.60
C ILE A 81 4.87 10.98 -4.81
N ILE A 82 4.14 12.10 -4.88
CA ILE A 82 4.29 13.09 -5.95
C ILE A 82 5.71 13.68 -5.98
N LYS A 83 6.29 13.94 -4.80
CA LYS A 83 7.68 14.39 -4.69
C LYS A 83 8.64 13.35 -5.28
N ILE A 84 8.51 12.08 -4.88
CA ILE A 84 9.33 10.97 -5.40
C ILE A 84 9.17 10.84 -6.92
N ILE A 85 7.94 10.92 -7.44
CA ILE A 85 7.67 10.90 -8.88
C ILE A 85 8.43 12.01 -9.60
N ASN A 86 8.32 13.26 -9.12
CA ASN A 86 8.96 14.40 -9.76
C ASN A 86 10.50 14.29 -9.72
N GLU A 87 11.06 13.85 -8.59
CA GLU A 87 12.51 13.64 -8.42
C GLU A 87 13.04 12.54 -9.34
N THR A 88 12.32 11.44 -9.51
CA THR A 88 12.78 10.27 -10.28
C THR A 88 12.48 10.36 -11.77
N THR A 89 11.45 11.09 -12.18
CA THR A 89 11.03 11.21 -13.58
C THR A 89 11.41 12.55 -14.22
N ASN A 90 11.91 13.51 -13.43
CA ASN A 90 12.18 14.88 -13.87
C ASN A 90 10.94 15.56 -14.50
N ARG A 91 9.75 15.23 -13.96
CA ARG A 91 8.46 15.82 -14.34
C ARG A 91 8.04 16.88 -13.32
N ASN A 92 6.97 17.61 -13.65
CA ASN A 92 6.39 18.66 -12.79
C ASN A 92 4.91 18.37 -12.48
N VAL A 93 4.67 17.19 -11.93
CA VAL A 93 3.34 16.71 -11.56
C VAL A 93 2.81 17.52 -10.38
N LYS A 94 1.56 17.96 -10.49
CA LYS A 94 0.86 18.70 -9.44
C LYS A 94 -0.05 17.78 -8.65
N LEU A 95 -0.30 18.14 -7.40
CA LEU A 95 -1.29 17.50 -6.53
C LEU A 95 -2.42 18.49 -6.29
N LYS A 96 -3.66 18.06 -6.56
CA LYS A 96 -4.88 18.81 -6.24
C LYS A 96 -5.72 17.99 -5.28
N PHE A 97 -6.18 18.61 -4.20
CA PHE A 97 -7.18 18.01 -3.33
C PHE A 97 -8.58 18.48 -3.72
N VAL A 98 -9.53 17.57 -3.72
CA VAL A 98 -10.96 17.81 -4.02
C VAL A 98 -11.82 17.20 -2.91
N SER A 99 -13.13 17.49 -2.88
CA SER A 99 -13.99 16.82 -1.91
C SER A 99 -14.20 15.35 -2.30
N PRO A 100 -14.54 14.45 -1.34
CA PRO A 100 -14.87 13.06 -1.65
C PRO A 100 -15.99 12.89 -2.69
N GLU A 101 -16.90 13.86 -2.81
CA GLU A 101 -17.99 13.85 -3.81
C GLU A 101 -17.52 14.27 -5.21
N GLU A 102 -16.43 15.05 -5.32
CA GLU A 102 -15.81 15.44 -6.60
C GLU A 102 -14.79 14.38 -7.09
N TYR A 103 -14.26 13.56 -6.19
CA TYR A 103 -13.29 12.48 -6.48
C TYR A 103 -13.95 11.25 -7.12
#